data_AF-A0A1Y4JBA5-F1
#
_entry.id   AF-A0A1Y4JBA5-F1
#
_cell.length_a   1.000
_cell.length_b   1.000
_cell.length_c   1.000
_cell.angle_alpha   90.00
_cell.angle_beta   90.00
_cell.angle_gamma   90.00
#
_symmetry.space_group_name_H-M   'P 1'
#
loop_
_entity.id
_entity.type
_entity.pdbx_description
1 polymer ?
#
loop_
_entity_poly.entity_id
_entity_poly.type
_entity_poly.pdbx_seq_one_letter_code
_entity_poly.pdbx_strand_id
1 'polypeptide(L)'
;MVIELSLGGLLTLLGIPTAITSLGLWMLQRKMAKREEIRDKREAAREKNEVLLIQNTRAALALAEATAIAVQRIPDAHCNGDMHAALEYARKVKHEQKDFLTEQGVKAIY
;
A
#
# COMPACT_ATOMS: atom_id res chain seq x y z
N MET A 1 62.53 21.50 -8.65
CA MET A 1 62.41 20.38 -7.69
C MET A 1 61.67 19.27 -8.41
N VAL A 2 62.39 18.32 -9.02
CA VAL A 2 61.78 17.19 -9.74
C VAL A 2 61.46 16.15 -8.66
N ILE A 3 60.17 15.94 -8.39
CA ILE A 3 59.75 14.89 -7.45
C ILE A 3 59.86 13.58 -8.22
N GLU A 4 60.89 12.78 -7.94
CA GLU A 4 60.89 11.39 -8.39
C GLU A 4 59.85 10.61 -7.59
N LEU A 5 58.60 10.63 -8.06
CA LEU A 5 57.58 9.74 -7.54
C LEU A 5 57.86 8.32 -8.05
N SER A 6 58.21 7.42 -7.13
CA SER A 6 58.24 5.99 -7.46
C SER A 6 56.84 5.53 -7.85
N LEU A 7 56.77 4.52 -8.74
CA LEU A 7 55.49 3.93 -9.18
C LEU A 7 54.61 3.52 -7.99
N GLY A 8 55.22 3.03 -6.91
CA GLY A 8 54.53 2.69 -5.66
C GLY A 8 53.94 3.92 -4.94
N GLY A 9 54.65 5.05 -4.92
CA GLY A 9 54.15 6.30 -4.34
C GLY A 9 52.97 6.91 -5.11
N LEU A 10 52.94 6.73 -6.44
CA LEU A 10 51.82 7.20 -7.27
C LEU A 10 50.56 6.34 -7.05
N LEU A 11 50.74 5.02 -6.93
CA LEU A 11 49.65 4.08 -6.66
C LEU A 11 49.05 4.28 -5.26
N THR A 12 49.85 4.62 -4.25
CA THR A 12 49.32 4.91 -2.91
C THR A 12 48.60 6.25 -2.87
N LEU A 13 49.17 7.29 -3.49
CA LEU A 13 48.57 8.62 -3.56
C LEU A 13 47.19 8.61 -4.23
N LEU A 14 47.04 7.85 -5.32
CA LEU A 14 45.78 7.76 -6.07
C LEU A 14 44.87 6.66 -5.53
N GLY A 15 45.42 5.52 -5.14
CA GLY A 15 44.65 4.34 -4.73
C GLY A 15 43.99 4.47 -3.36
N ILE A 16 44.66 5.09 -2.37
CA ILE A 16 44.11 5.22 -1.02
C ILE A 16 42.85 6.10 -1.01
N PRO A 17 42.83 7.30 -1.61
CA PRO A 17 41.61 8.11 -1.68
C PRO A 17 40.47 7.42 -2.43
N THR A 18 40.74 6.73 -3.55
CA THR A 18 39.72 6.00 -4.33
C THR A 18 39.16 4.79 -3.56
N ALA A 19 39.98 4.08 -2.80
CA ALA A 19 39.53 3.00 -1.94
C ALA A 19 38.60 3.52 -0.82
N ILE A 20 38.94 4.66 -0.21
CA ILE A 20 38.11 5.28 0.83
C ILE A 20 36.78 5.77 0.25
N THR A 21 36.78 6.45 -0.90
CA THR A 21 35.54 6.93 -1.53
C THR A 21 34.64 5.79 -1.99
N SER A 22 35.20 4.75 -2.61
CA SER A 22 34.42 3.57 -3.04
C SER A 22 33.83 2.80 -1.85
N LEU A 23 34.60 2.63 -0.76
CA LEU A 23 34.11 2.03 0.48
C LEU A 23 33.01 2.89 1.14
N GLY A 24 33.18 4.22 1.14
CA GLY A 24 32.16 5.16 1.62
C GLY A 24 30.86 5.06 0.83
N LEU A 25 30.94 5.08 -0.51
CA LEU A 25 29.77 4.93 -1.40
C LEU A 25 29.09 3.58 -1.21
N TRP A 26 29.85 2.48 -1.08
CA TRP A 26 29.29 1.16 -0.84
C TRP A 26 28.49 1.10 0.46
N MET A 27 29.00 1.67 1.55
CA MET A 27 28.27 1.75 2.82
C MET A 27 26.99 2.59 2.72
N LEU A 28 27.03 3.69 1.97
CA LEU A 28 25.86 4.54 1.74
C LEU A 28 24.81 3.82 0.89
N GLN A 29 25.19 3.22 -0.23
CA GLN A 29 24.29 2.42 -1.08
C GLN A 29 23.63 1.30 -0.28
N ARG A 30 24.41 0.60 0.55
CA ARG A 30 23.86 -0.47 1.40
C ARG A 30 22.85 0.05 2.42
N LYS A 31 23.04 1.25 2.97
CA LYS A 31 22.06 1.89 3.87
C LYS A 31 20.80 2.33 3.12
N MET A 32 20.95 2.90 1.92
CA MET A 32 19.81 3.29 1.08
C MET A 32 18.98 2.08 0.68
N ALA A 33 19.61 1.02 0.15
CA ALA A 33 18.94 -0.21 -0.23
C ALA A 33 18.14 -0.82 0.93
N LYS A 34 18.70 -0.84 2.15
CA LYS A 34 17.95 -1.29 3.35
C LYS A 34 16.74 -0.41 3.68
N ARG A 35 16.85 0.91 3.50
CA ARG A 35 15.74 1.85 3.76
C ARG A 35 14.64 1.71 2.71
N GLU A 36 15.01 1.53 1.46
CA GLU A 36 14.09 1.24 0.35
C GLU A 36 13.36 -0.09 0.61
N GLU A 37 14.08 -1.17 0.93
CA GLU A 37 13.45 -2.46 1.22
C GLU A 37 12.44 -2.39 2.39
N ILE A 38 12.74 -1.63 3.44
CA ILE A 38 11.81 -1.41 4.55
C ILE A 38 10.60 -0.58 4.10
N ARG A 39 10.81 0.41 3.23
CA ARG A 39 9.75 1.26 2.69
C ARG A 39 8.81 0.44 1.81
N ASP A 40 9.36 -0.35 0.89
CA ASP A 40 8.62 -1.22 -0.02
C ASP A 40 7.79 -2.25 0.76
N LYS A 41 8.38 -2.88 1.78
CA LYS A 41 7.64 -3.79 2.67
C LYS A 41 6.51 -3.10 3.40
N ARG A 42 6.71 -1.86 3.86
CA ARG A 42 5.69 -1.07 4.54
C ARG A 42 4.57 -0.66 3.59
N GLU A 43 4.91 -0.30 2.37
CA GLU A 43 3.95 0.07 1.31
C GLU A 43 3.11 -1.12 0.89
N ALA A 44 3.74 -2.26 0.59
CA ALA A 44 3.03 -3.51 0.30
C ALA A 44 2.14 -3.98 1.47
N ALA A 45 2.56 -3.77 2.71
CA ALA A 45 1.72 -4.05 3.88
C ALA A 45 0.52 -3.09 4.01
N ARG A 46 0.69 -1.82 3.64
CA ARG A 46 -0.39 -0.82 3.61
C ARG A 46 -1.40 -1.15 2.53
N GLU A 47 -0.96 -1.44 1.31
CA GLU A 47 -1.83 -1.84 0.21
C GLU A 47 -2.70 -3.05 0.59
N LYS A 48 -2.09 -4.10 1.17
CA LYS A 48 -2.83 -5.27 1.66
C LYS A 48 -3.85 -4.92 2.73
N ASN A 49 -3.50 -4.03 3.66
CA ASN A 49 -4.41 -3.58 4.71
C ASN A 49 -5.60 -2.81 4.11
N GLU A 50 -5.36 -1.90 3.16
CA GLU A 50 -6.42 -1.16 2.47
C GLU A 50 -7.39 -2.10 1.73
N VAL A 51 -6.88 -3.12 1.05
CA VAL A 51 -7.72 -4.15 0.42
C VAL A 51 -8.56 -4.90 1.45
N LEU A 52 -7.96 -5.30 2.59
CA LEU A 52 -8.67 -5.98 3.67
C LEU A 52 -9.76 -5.09 4.30
N LEU A 53 -9.50 -3.79 4.48
CA LEU A 53 -10.49 -2.85 4.99
C LEU A 53 -11.68 -2.75 4.05
N ILE A 54 -11.46 -2.64 2.75
CA ILE A 54 -12.53 -2.61 1.73
C ILE A 54 -13.35 -3.91 1.78
N GLN A 55 -12.68 -5.07 1.83
CA GLN A 55 -13.36 -6.37 1.91
C GLN A 55 -14.19 -6.48 3.20
N ASN A 56 -13.65 -6.05 4.34
CA ASN A 56 -14.34 -6.06 5.62
C ASN A 56 -15.58 -5.16 5.59
N THR A 57 -15.48 -3.93 5.07
CA THR A 57 -16.63 -3.03 4.93
C THR A 57 -17.71 -3.62 4.03
N ARG A 58 -17.35 -4.26 2.92
CA ARG A 58 -18.31 -4.94 2.03
C ARG A 58 -18.98 -6.13 2.72
N ALA A 59 -18.24 -6.91 3.49
CA ALA A 59 -18.79 -8.02 4.28
C ALA A 59 -19.77 -7.53 5.36
N ALA A 60 -19.41 -6.47 6.08
CA ALA A 60 -20.27 -5.84 7.08
C ALA A 60 -21.55 -5.27 6.44
N LEU A 61 -21.45 -4.61 5.28
CA LEU A 61 -22.61 -4.08 4.56
C LEU A 61 -23.54 -5.21 4.08
N ALA A 62 -22.99 -6.30 3.55
CA ALA A 62 -23.78 -7.45 3.13
C ALA A 62 -24.49 -8.13 4.32
N LEU A 63 -23.82 -8.24 5.47
CA LEU A 63 -24.42 -8.73 6.71
C LEU A 63 -25.56 -7.80 7.18
N ALA A 64 -25.34 -6.48 7.14
CA ALA A 64 -26.35 -5.50 7.52
C ALA A 64 -27.59 -5.58 6.61
N GLU A 65 -27.39 -5.69 5.29
CA GLU A 65 -28.49 -5.87 4.33
C GLU A 65 -29.27 -7.16 4.60
N ALA A 66 -28.57 -8.29 4.80
CA ALA A 66 -29.21 -9.57 5.09
C ALA A 66 -30.00 -9.52 6.41
N THR A 67 -29.46 -8.84 7.41
CA THR A 67 -30.11 -8.63 8.71
C THR A 67 -31.35 -7.77 8.57
N ALA A 68 -31.27 -6.65 7.86
CA ALA A 68 -32.41 -5.77 7.61
C ALA A 68 -33.52 -6.49 6.84
N ILE A 69 -33.18 -7.30 5.82
CA ILE A 69 -34.15 -8.14 5.10
C ILE A 69 -34.78 -9.19 6.03
N ALA A 70 -34.01 -9.80 6.94
CA ALA A 70 -34.54 -10.75 7.89
C ALA A 70 -35.50 -10.09 8.89
N VAL A 71 -35.15 -8.90 9.41
CA VAL A 71 -36.00 -8.13 10.33
C VAL A 71 -37.31 -7.70 9.66
N GLN A 72 -37.29 -7.30 8.38
CA GLN A 72 -38.50 -6.96 7.63
C GLN A 72 -39.53 -8.10 7.52
N ARG A 73 -39.11 -9.36 7.72
CA ARG A 73 -40.00 -10.54 7.68
C ARG A 73 -40.67 -10.82 9.03
N ILE A 74 -40.29 -10.12 10.09
CA ILE A 74 -40.82 -10.33 11.44
C ILE A 74 -42.13 -9.50 11.58
N PRO A 75 -43.27 -10.13 11.90
CA PRO A 75 -44.58 -9.46 11.92
C PRO A 75 -44.69 -8.31 12.94
N ASP A 76 -44.00 -8.43 14.08
CA ASP A 76 -44.05 -7.46 15.18
C ASP A 76 -42.82 -6.52 15.22
N ALA A 77 -41.98 -6.53 14.18
CA ALA A 77 -40.78 -5.69 14.15
C ALA A 77 -41.15 -4.22 13.86
N HIS A 78 -41.23 -3.42 14.93
CA HIS A 78 -41.39 -1.98 14.83
C HIS A 78 -40.03 -1.29 14.70
N CYS A 79 -39.53 -1.13 13.48
CA CYS A 79 -38.33 -0.34 13.22
C CYS A 79 -38.65 1.16 13.26
N ASN A 80 -37.85 1.95 13.97
CA ASN A 80 -37.96 3.41 13.92
C ASN A 80 -37.31 3.93 12.63
N GLY A 81 -38.12 4.50 11.74
CA GLY A 81 -37.68 5.03 10.44
C GLY A 81 -37.99 4.10 9.26
N ASP A 82 -37.74 4.59 8.05
CA ASP A 82 -38.02 3.85 6.81
C ASP A 82 -36.86 2.89 6.46
N MET A 83 -37.02 1.62 6.86
CA MET A 83 -36.06 0.55 6.57
C MET A 83 -35.92 0.30 5.06
N HIS A 84 -36.94 0.54 4.24
CA HIS A 84 -36.85 0.35 2.79
C HIS A 84 -35.96 1.41 2.16
N ALA A 85 -36.15 2.68 2.53
CA ALA A 85 -35.30 3.78 2.07
C ALA A 85 -33.82 3.58 2.47
N ALA A 86 -33.57 3.13 3.70
CA ALA A 86 -32.21 2.83 4.17
C ALA A 86 -31.56 1.70 3.36
N LEU A 87 -32.31 0.64 3.04
CA LEU A 87 -31.82 -0.50 2.28
C LEU A 87 -31.58 -0.16 0.80
N GLU A 88 -32.42 0.69 0.22
CA GLU A 88 -32.23 1.21 -1.13
C GLU A 88 -30.97 2.07 -1.24
N TYR A 89 -30.76 2.98 -0.28
CA TYR A 89 -29.54 3.76 -0.18
C TYR A 89 -28.29 2.86 -0.03
N ALA A 90 -28.33 1.88 0.87
CA ALA A 90 -27.23 0.94 1.07
C ALA A 90 -26.89 0.18 -0.21
N ARG A 91 -27.90 -0.29 -0.95
CA ARG A 91 -27.72 -0.95 -2.25
C ARG A 91 -27.09 -0.02 -3.28
N LYS A 92 -27.56 1.23 -3.38
CA LYS A 92 -26.99 2.23 -4.29
C LYS A 92 -25.50 2.43 -4.02
N VAL A 93 -25.12 2.71 -2.77
CA VAL A 93 -23.72 2.91 -2.37
C VAL A 93 -22.88 1.66 -2.65
N LYS A 94 -23.41 0.46 -2.40
CA LYS A 94 -22.72 -0.81 -2.71
C LYS A 94 -22.45 -0.98 -4.20
N HIS A 95 -23.41 -0.61 -5.06
CA HIS A 95 -23.24 -0.68 -6.51
C HIS A 95 -22.20 0.33 -6.99
N GLU A 96 -22.27 1.58 -6.55
CA GLU A 96 -21.28 2.61 -6.87
C GLU A 96 -19.85 2.19 -6.44
N GLN A 97 -19.71 1.63 -5.24
CA GLN A 97 -18.41 1.09 -4.78
C GLN A 97 -17.90 -0.08 -5.64
N LYS A 98 -18.80 -0.97 -6.07
CA LYS A 98 -18.44 -2.11 -6.95
C LYS A 98 -17.97 -1.60 -8.32
N ASP A 99 -18.69 -0.65 -8.90
CA ASP A 99 -18.39 -0.11 -10.22
C ASP A 99 -17.06 0.64 -10.19
N PHE A 100 -16.84 1.48 -9.16
CA PHE A 100 -15.56 2.16 -8.95
C PHE A 100 -14.38 1.18 -8.85
N LEU A 101 -14.49 0.12 -8.03
CA LEU A 101 -13.42 -0.88 -7.93
C LEU A 101 -13.19 -1.65 -9.24
N THR A 102 -14.27 -1.88 -10.01
CA THR A 102 -14.17 -2.54 -11.32
C THR A 102 -13.44 -1.64 -12.31
N GLU A 103 -13.76 -0.35 -12.36
CA GLU A 103 -13.05 0.62 -13.20
C GLU A 103 -11.57 0.73 -12.84
N GLN A 104 -11.24 0.82 -11.55
CA GLN A 104 -9.85 0.85 -11.10
C GLN A 104 -9.13 -0.45 -11.48
N GLY A 105 -9.79 -1.61 -11.35
CA GLY A 105 -9.26 -2.90 -11.77
C GLY A 105 -8.99 -2.98 -13.27
N VAL A 106 -9.90 -2.48 -14.11
CA VAL A 106 -9.70 -2.44 -15.57
C VAL A 106 -8.56 -1.48 -15.94
N LYS A 107 -8.50 -0.28 -15.34
CA LYS A 107 -7.42 0.69 -15.55
C LYS A 107 -6.05 0.22 -15.06
N ALA A 108 -5.99 -0.71 -14.11
CA ALA A 108 -4.74 -1.29 -13.65
C ALA A 108 -4.20 -2.37 -14.62
N ILE A 109 -5.04 -2.91 -15.50
CA ILE A 109 -4.67 -3.97 -16.48
C ILE A 109 -4.19 -3.36 -17.81
N TYR A 110 -4.68 -2.18 -18.19
CA TYR A 110 -4.37 -1.48 -19.46
C TYR A 110 -3.50 -0.26 -19.23
#